data_AF-E2ANM9-F1
#
_entry.id   AF-E2ANM9-F1
#
_cell.length_a   1.000
_cell.length_b   1.000
_cell.length_c   1.000
_cell.angle_alpha   90.00
_cell.angle_beta   90.00
_cell.angle_gamma   90.00
#
_symmetry.space_group_name_H-M   'P 1'
#
loop_
_entity.id
_entity.type
_entity.pdbx_description
1 polymer ?
#
loop_
_entity_poly.entity_id
_entity_poly.type
_entity_poly.pdbx_seq_one_letter_code
_entity_poly.pdbx_strand_id
1 'polypeptide(L)'
;MQYACKMHSMMRAKLDKLDNEQIDNASKIPELWCPDHEILVKDFAAACIFEKSEQRPYILLEKSPYRPKGINNSDMAGMQCSFVALFLLCPQSIGVHNATDEDIEAFCYLWRCYGYCLGMEDEYNFCRGSLEEIKQRTRDLYQYWLLPNFKDITPEWEHMTRCLVESVNNIPLIYMPYKVMTLISTDILNLNMSNLYKSLSYSEWIAHKVWT
;
A
#
# COMPACT_ATOMS: atom_id res chain seq x y z
N MET A 1 17.14 18.11 -0.13
CA MET A 1 17.13 17.73 1.29
C MET A 1 16.61 18.84 2.21
N GLN A 2 17.31 19.98 2.42
CA GLN A 2 16.90 21.03 3.38
C GLN A 2 15.45 21.53 3.18
N TYR A 3 15.00 21.63 1.92
CA TYR A 3 13.61 22.00 1.62
C TYR A 3 12.59 20.96 2.10
N ALA A 4 12.81 19.67 1.83
CA ALA A 4 11.90 18.60 2.25
C ALA A 4 11.80 18.52 3.78
N CYS A 5 12.94 18.56 4.49
CA CYS A 5 12.97 18.58 5.95
C CYS A 5 12.21 19.79 6.52
N LYS A 6 12.35 20.97 5.88
CA LYS A 6 11.59 22.17 6.26
C LYS A 6 10.08 21.96 6.07
N MET A 7 9.66 21.38 4.96
CA MET A 7 8.24 21.08 4.70
C MET A 7 7.67 20.07 5.72
N HIS A 8 8.42 19.02 6.05
CA HIS A 8 8.03 18.06 7.09
C HIS A 8 7.89 18.73 8.46
N SER A 9 8.85 19.60 8.83
CA SER A 9 8.79 20.37 10.08
C SER A 9 7.57 21.30 10.13
N MET A 10 7.27 22.01 9.03
CA MET A 10 6.08 22.86 8.93
C MET A 10 4.78 22.07 9.05
N MET A 11 4.71 20.89 8.41
CA MET A 11 3.56 19.99 8.47
C MET A 11 3.33 19.48 9.89
N ARG A 12 4.38 19.01 10.56
CA ARG A 12 4.32 18.55 11.96
C ARG A 12 3.88 19.67 12.91
N ALA A 13 4.49 20.86 12.79
CA ALA A 13 4.12 22.02 13.61
C ALA A 13 2.65 22.47 13.40
N LYS A 14 2.06 22.19 12.23
CA LYS A 14 0.62 22.42 12.00
C LYS A 14 -0.25 21.37 12.69
N LEU A 15 0.14 20.09 12.59
CA LEU A 15 -0.60 18.98 13.21
C LEU A 15 -0.50 18.98 14.74
N ASP A 16 0.62 19.41 15.30
CA ASP A 16 0.82 19.50 16.76
C ASP A 16 -0.15 20.48 17.43
N LYS A 17 -0.69 21.44 16.67
CA LYS A 17 -1.69 22.41 17.14
C LYS A 17 -3.12 21.85 17.16
N LEU A 18 -3.34 20.69 16.56
CA LEU A 18 -4.64 20.05 16.47
C LEU A 18 -4.67 18.84 17.39
N ASP A 19 -5.80 18.57 18.03
CA ASP A 19 -6.04 17.27 18.66
C ASP A 19 -6.44 16.20 17.61
N ASN A 20 -6.49 14.95 18.04
CA ASN A 20 -6.80 13.85 17.12
C ASN A 20 -8.24 13.93 16.58
N GLU A 21 -9.19 14.42 17.37
CA GLU A 21 -10.60 14.54 16.94
C GLU A 21 -10.73 15.60 15.84
N GLN A 22 -10.04 16.72 15.97
CA GLN A 22 -9.96 17.75 14.95
C GLN A 22 -9.34 17.22 13.65
N ILE A 23 -8.25 16.44 13.76
CA ILE A 23 -7.61 15.81 12.60
C ILE A 23 -8.56 14.82 11.93
N ASP A 24 -9.20 13.94 12.70
CA ASP A 24 -10.13 12.94 12.18
C ASP A 24 -11.32 13.61 11.50
N ASN A 25 -11.91 14.64 12.13
CA ASN A 25 -12.99 15.42 11.54
C ASN A 25 -12.58 16.13 10.24
N ALA A 26 -11.37 16.69 10.19
CA ALA A 26 -10.84 17.33 8.98
C ALA A 26 -10.46 16.34 7.87
N SER A 27 -10.27 15.06 8.21
CA SER A 27 -9.85 14.01 7.28
C SER A 27 -11.03 13.19 6.74
N LYS A 28 -12.26 13.45 7.19
CA LYS A 28 -13.47 12.77 6.71
C LYS A 28 -13.67 13.03 5.21
N ILE A 29 -13.88 11.94 4.46
CA ILE A 29 -14.26 11.98 3.06
C ILE A 29 -15.79 12.11 3.00
N PRO A 30 -16.35 13.21 2.47
CA PRO A 30 -17.81 13.43 2.53
C PRO A 30 -18.61 12.40 1.73
N GLU A 31 -18.12 12.02 0.56
CA GLU A 31 -18.80 11.11 -0.37
C GLU A 31 -17.93 9.87 -0.61
N LEU A 32 -18.06 8.90 0.29
CA LEU A 32 -17.37 7.62 0.17
C LEU A 32 -17.88 6.84 -1.04
N TRP A 33 -16.94 6.26 -1.79
CA TRP A 33 -17.22 5.45 -2.98
C TRP A 33 -16.71 4.03 -2.71
N CYS A 34 -17.46 3.31 -1.90
CA CYS A 34 -17.07 2.00 -1.38
C CYS A 34 -18.17 0.92 -1.53
N PRO A 35 -18.69 0.68 -2.76
CA PRO A 35 -19.80 -0.25 -2.96
C PRO A 35 -19.44 -1.72 -2.70
N ASP A 36 -18.16 -2.09 -2.75
CA ASP A 36 -17.71 -3.48 -2.61
C ASP A 36 -17.14 -3.80 -1.22
N HIS A 37 -17.24 -2.85 -0.28
CA HIS A 37 -16.54 -2.89 1.01
C HIS A 37 -16.86 -4.16 1.79
N GLU A 38 -18.14 -4.49 1.90
CA GLU A 38 -18.57 -5.67 2.64
C GLU A 38 -18.06 -6.98 2.03
N ILE A 39 -17.93 -7.04 0.70
CA ILE A 39 -17.42 -8.21 -0.01
C ILE A 39 -15.92 -8.34 0.25
N LEU A 40 -15.19 -7.23 0.15
CA LEU A 40 -13.75 -7.18 0.39
C LEU A 40 -13.40 -7.54 1.83
N VAL A 41 -14.12 -7.02 2.81
CA VAL A 41 -13.93 -7.36 4.24
C VAL A 41 -14.11 -8.86 4.46
N LYS A 42 -15.13 -9.48 3.86
CA LYS A 42 -15.37 -10.93 3.98
C LYS A 42 -14.22 -11.75 3.41
N ASP A 43 -13.74 -11.41 2.23
CA ASP A 43 -12.63 -12.13 1.59
C ASP A 43 -11.31 -11.93 2.35
N PHE A 44 -10.96 -10.70 2.72
CA PHE A 44 -9.73 -10.44 3.46
C PHE A 44 -9.75 -11.08 4.85
N ALA A 45 -10.90 -11.11 5.53
CA ALA A 45 -11.03 -11.81 6.80
C ALA A 45 -10.79 -13.33 6.67
N ALA A 46 -11.15 -13.93 5.54
CA ALA A 46 -10.91 -15.35 5.25
C ALA A 46 -9.46 -15.62 4.80
N ALA A 47 -8.84 -14.69 4.07
CA ALA A 47 -7.49 -14.85 3.54
C ALA A 47 -6.38 -14.56 4.58
N CYS A 48 -6.65 -13.74 5.58
CA CYS A 48 -5.63 -13.30 6.55
C CYS A 48 -5.56 -14.23 7.78
N ILE A 49 -4.39 -14.88 7.96
CA ILE A 49 -4.15 -15.88 9.01
C ILE A 49 -4.02 -15.33 10.45
N PHE A 50 -3.90 -14.01 10.63
CA PHE A 50 -3.71 -13.41 11.95
C PHE A 50 -5.06 -13.08 12.60
N GLU A 51 -5.31 -13.68 13.77
CA GLU A 51 -6.60 -13.52 14.45
C GLU A 51 -6.63 -12.35 15.44
N LYS A 52 -5.52 -12.06 16.13
CA LYS A 52 -5.51 -11.09 17.25
C LYS A 52 -5.02 -9.71 16.82
N SER A 53 -5.69 -8.66 17.29
CA SER A 53 -5.30 -7.27 17.03
C SER A 53 -3.90 -6.90 17.56
N GLU A 54 -3.45 -7.55 18.62
CA GLU A 54 -2.11 -7.41 19.22
C GLU A 54 -0.98 -7.87 18.27
N GLN A 55 -1.31 -8.70 17.28
CA GLN A 55 -0.39 -9.19 16.26
C GLN A 55 -0.36 -8.28 15.02
N ARG A 56 -1.09 -7.14 15.05
CA ARG A 56 -1.25 -6.20 13.92
C ARG A 56 -0.72 -4.82 14.32
N PRO A 57 0.54 -4.50 13.98
CA PRO A 57 1.23 -3.33 14.50
C PRO A 57 0.52 -1.99 14.24
N TYR A 58 -0.13 -1.84 13.08
CA TYR A 58 -0.82 -0.58 12.72
C TYR A 58 -1.99 -0.27 13.66
N ILE A 59 -2.81 -1.28 13.96
CA ILE A 59 -3.96 -1.14 14.88
C ILE A 59 -3.49 -0.85 16.30
N LEU A 60 -2.38 -1.47 16.72
CA LEU A 60 -1.80 -1.21 18.03
C LEU A 60 -1.34 0.24 18.17
N LEU A 61 -0.73 0.81 17.11
CA LEU A 61 -0.35 2.22 17.07
C LEU A 61 -1.56 3.16 17.03
N GLU A 62 -2.59 2.82 16.26
CA GLU A 62 -3.83 3.60 16.16
C GLU A 62 -4.58 3.66 17.50
N LYS A 63 -4.70 2.52 18.20
CA LYS A 63 -5.37 2.40 19.50
C LYS A 63 -4.50 2.85 20.68
N SER A 64 -3.24 3.18 20.43
CA SER A 64 -2.33 3.67 21.47
C SER A 64 -2.77 5.05 21.97
N PRO A 65 -2.64 5.36 23.26
CA PRO A 65 -2.84 6.72 23.77
C PRO A 65 -1.82 7.71 23.16
N TYR A 66 -0.75 7.20 22.54
CA TYR A 66 0.28 7.97 21.83
C TYR A 66 0.15 7.80 20.32
N ARG A 67 -1.06 7.93 19.75
CA ARG A 67 -1.29 7.94 18.30
C ARG A 67 -0.36 8.98 17.65
N PRO A 68 0.64 8.56 16.84
CA PRO A 68 1.61 9.49 16.27
C PRO A 68 0.91 10.51 15.36
N LYS A 69 1.33 11.77 15.45
CA LYS A 69 0.83 12.84 14.56
C LYS A 69 1.83 13.08 13.42
N GLY A 70 1.31 13.10 12.21
CA GLY A 70 2.07 13.38 11.00
C GLY A 70 2.93 12.21 10.53
N ILE A 71 3.87 12.52 9.64
CA ILE A 71 4.68 11.53 8.94
C ILE A 71 6.03 11.37 9.67
N ASN A 72 6.37 10.13 10.00
CA ASN A 72 7.66 9.72 10.57
C ASN A 72 8.49 8.87 9.58
N ASN A 73 9.72 8.51 9.97
CA ASN A 73 10.61 7.72 9.10
C ASN A 73 10.07 6.32 8.79
N SER A 74 9.32 5.69 9.70
CA SER A 74 8.67 4.39 9.45
C SER A 74 7.58 4.51 8.39
N ASP A 75 6.77 5.58 8.44
CA ASP A 75 5.75 5.85 7.40
C ASP A 75 6.41 6.06 6.03
N MET A 76 7.50 6.84 6.00
CA MET A 76 8.27 7.08 4.78
C MET A 76 8.92 5.80 4.24
N ALA A 77 9.44 4.93 5.11
CA ALA A 77 10.02 3.65 4.72
C ALA A 77 8.96 2.68 4.18
N GLY A 78 7.76 2.65 4.79
CA GLY A 78 6.62 1.91 4.27
C GLY A 78 6.22 2.39 2.88
N MET A 79 6.13 3.71 2.68
CA MET A 79 5.83 4.30 1.37
C MET A 79 6.90 3.96 0.33
N GLN A 80 8.19 4.07 0.69
CA GLN A 80 9.29 3.69 -0.18
C GLN A 80 9.22 2.21 -0.58
N CYS A 81 8.90 1.33 0.38
CA CYS A 81 8.67 -0.09 0.10
C CYS A 81 7.57 -0.29 -0.93
N SER A 82 6.44 0.43 -0.84
CA SER A 82 5.32 0.26 -1.80
C SER A 82 5.72 0.55 -3.25
N PHE A 83 6.73 1.39 -3.49
CA PHE A 83 7.23 1.67 -4.84
C PHE A 83 8.18 0.60 -5.38
N VAL A 84 8.89 -0.13 -4.50
CA VAL A 84 9.90 -1.12 -4.91
C VAL A 84 9.43 -2.57 -4.77
N ALA A 85 8.42 -2.84 -3.95
CA ALA A 85 8.10 -4.19 -3.52
C ALA A 85 7.72 -5.13 -4.66
N LEU A 86 6.90 -4.70 -5.61
CA LEU A 86 6.48 -5.56 -6.73
C LEU A 86 7.66 -5.91 -7.65
N PHE A 87 8.62 -4.99 -7.82
CA PHE A 87 9.85 -5.25 -8.58
C PHE A 87 10.74 -6.29 -7.89
N LEU A 88 10.74 -6.31 -6.55
CA LEU A 88 11.54 -7.22 -5.75
C LEU A 88 10.91 -8.60 -5.57
N LEU A 89 9.59 -8.67 -5.42
CA LEU A 89 8.86 -9.90 -5.10
C LEU A 89 8.33 -10.62 -6.33
N CYS A 90 7.84 -9.88 -7.33
CA CYS A 90 7.13 -10.42 -8.48
C CYS A 90 7.37 -9.61 -9.77
N PRO A 91 8.64 -9.40 -10.19
CA PRO A 91 8.98 -8.54 -11.33
C PRO A 91 8.28 -8.97 -12.62
N GLN A 92 8.18 -10.27 -12.87
CA GLN A 92 7.55 -10.80 -14.08
C GLN A 92 6.04 -10.50 -14.15
N SER A 93 5.35 -10.48 -13.01
CA SER A 93 3.92 -10.18 -12.92
C SER A 93 3.59 -8.74 -13.31
N ILE A 94 4.58 -7.84 -13.26
CA ILE A 94 4.45 -6.43 -13.65
C ILE A 94 5.20 -6.11 -14.95
N GLY A 95 5.55 -7.13 -15.74
CA GLY A 95 6.18 -6.98 -17.05
C GLY A 95 7.69 -6.74 -17.03
N VAL A 96 8.34 -6.85 -15.87
CA VAL A 96 9.80 -6.76 -15.75
C VAL A 96 10.39 -8.14 -16.00
N HIS A 97 10.65 -8.41 -17.27
CA HIS A 97 11.28 -9.65 -17.73
C HIS A 97 12.78 -9.45 -17.96
N ASN A 98 13.58 -10.48 -17.68
CA ASN A 98 15.03 -10.53 -17.90
C ASN A 98 15.86 -9.47 -17.15
N ALA A 99 15.32 -8.85 -16.10
CA ALA A 99 16.11 -7.97 -15.23
C ALA A 99 17.16 -8.80 -14.48
N THR A 100 18.41 -8.32 -14.48
CA THR A 100 19.50 -8.90 -13.69
C THR A 100 19.40 -8.45 -12.23
N ASP A 101 20.09 -9.14 -11.32
CA ASP A 101 20.18 -8.66 -9.93
C ASP A 101 20.83 -7.28 -9.86
N GLU A 102 21.80 -6.98 -10.74
CA GLU A 102 22.42 -5.66 -10.86
C GLU A 102 21.40 -4.57 -11.27
N ASP A 103 20.48 -4.87 -12.19
CA ASP A 103 19.44 -3.92 -12.61
C ASP A 103 18.49 -3.60 -11.44
N ILE A 104 18.08 -4.62 -10.68
CA ILE A 104 17.18 -4.46 -9.53
C ILE A 104 17.90 -3.74 -8.39
N GLU A 105 19.19 -4.02 -8.17
CA GLU A 105 20.00 -3.32 -7.19
C GLU A 105 20.17 -1.84 -7.56
N ALA A 106 20.44 -1.52 -8.83
CA ALA A 106 20.51 -0.15 -9.32
C ALA A 106 19.17 0.60 -9.15
N PHE A 107 18.05 -0.08 -9.42
CA PHE A 107 16.71 0.46 -9.16
C PHE A 107 16.47 0.75 -7.67
N CYS A 108 16.89 -0.16 -6.79
CA CYS A 108 16.82 0.07 -5.34
C CYS A 108 17.73 1.22 -4.89
N TYR A 109 18.92 1.37 -5.48
CA TYR A 109 19.83 2.47 -5.21
C TYR A 109 19.21 3.83 -5.61
N LEU A 110 18.52 3.88 -6.76
CA LEU A 110 17.77 5.07 -7.17
C LEU A 110 16.71 5.45 -6.11
N TRP A 111 15.93 4.48 -5.66
CA TRP A 111 14.93 4.72 -4.61
C TRP A 111 15.55 5.10 -3.27
N ARG A 112 16.73 4.56 -2.93
CA ARG A 112 17.51 4.98 -1.76
C ARG A 112 17.84 6.47 -1.85
N CYS A 113 18.31 6.95 -3.00
CA CYS A 113 18.58 8.36 -3.25
C CYS A 113 17.32 9.22 -3.14
N TYR A 114 16.17 8.74 -3.64
CA TYR A 114 14.90 9.45 -3.46
C TYR A 114 14.50 9.57 -1.98
N GLY A 115 14.65 8.50 -1.20
CA GLY A 115 14.40 8.55 0.25
C GLY A 115 15.24 9.61 0.95
N TYR A 116 16.54 9.67 0.65
CA TYR A 116 17.43 10.72 1.15
C TYR A 116 17.01 12.13 0.71
N CYS A 117 16.64 12.31 -0.57
CA CYS A 117 16.17 13.59 -1.09
C CYS A 117 14.89 14.08 -0.41
N LEU A 118 14.01 13.15 -0.04
CA LEU A 118 12.77 13.38 0.72
C LEU A 118 13.02 13.57 2.22
N GLY A 119 14.27 13.52 2.68
CA GLY A 119 14.63 13.80 4.07
C GLY A 119 14.47 12.62 5.03
N MET A 120 14.47 11.39 4.50
CA MET A 120 14.62 10.19 5.34
C MET A 120 16.05 10.08 5.85
N GLU A 121 16.21 9.64 7.10
CA GLU A 121 17.52 9.30 7.62
C GLU A 121 17.99 7.96 7.03
N ASP A 122 19.28 7.86 6.70
CA ASP A 122 19.84 6.71 5.98
C ASP A 122 19.65 5.38 6.72
N GLU A 123 19.62 5.40 8.06
CA GLU A 123 19.40 4.20 8.88
C GLU A 123 17.97 3.65 8.79
N TYR A 124 17.00 4.49 8.41
CA TYR A 124 15.60 4.10 8.22
C TYR A 124 15.23 3.96 6.74
N ASN A 125 16.15 4.24 5.82
CA ASN A 125 15.91 4.07 4.40
C ASN A 125 15.61 2.59 4.08
N PHE A 126 14.48 2.34 3.44
CA PHE A 126 14.02 0.98 3.15
C PHE A 126 14.94 0.25 2.19
N CYS A 127 15.58 0.98 1.26
CA CYS A 127 16.51 0.44 0.27
C CYS A 127 17.96 0.43 0.77
N ARG A 128 18.20 0.42 2.09
CA ARG A 128 19.55 0.26 2.66
C ARG A 128 19.98 -1.21 2.69
N GLY A 129 21.29 -1.41 2.65
CA GLY A 129 21.91 -2.74 2.71
C GLY A 129 22.12 -3.35 1.32
N SER A 130 22.36 -4.66 1.29
CA SER A 130 22.46 -5.44 0.05
C SER A 130 21.08 -5.73 -0.55
N LEU A 131 21.04 -6.10 -1.83
CA LEU A 131 19.80 -6.50 -2.49
C LEU A 131 19.05 -7.62 -1.73
N GLU A 132 19.77 -8.60 -1.19
CA GLU A 132 19.16 -9.71 -0.43
C GLU A 132 18.55 -9.23 0.88
N GLU A 133 19.19 -8.29 1.58
CA GLU A 133 18.60 -7.68 2.79
C GLU A 133 17.32 -6.89 2.47
N ILE A 134 17.28 -6.21 1.33
CA ILE A 134 16.11 -5.45 0.87
C ILE A 134 14.98 -6.41 0.48
N LYS A 135 15.27 -7.48 -0.27
CA LYS A 135 14.29 -8.54 -0.62
C LYS A 135 13.71 -9.17 0.65
N GLN A 136 14.55 -9.54 1.62
CA GLN A 136 14.11 -10.13 2.87
C GLN A 136 13.20 -9.17 3.66
N ARG A 137 13.62 -7.91 3.83
CA ARG A 137 12.82 -6.88 4.50
C ARG A 137 11.47 -6.65 3.84
N THR A 138 11.42 -6.73 2.51
CA THR A 138 10.17 -6.63 1.74
C THR A 138 9.23 -7.79 2.05
N ARG A 139 9.73 -9.03 2.08
CA ARG A 139 8.92 -10.21 2.47
C ARG A 139 8.39 -10.07 3.90
N ASP A 140 9.23 -9.65 4.84
CA ASP A 140 8.84 -9.47 6.24
C ASP A 140 7.77 -8.38 6.40
N LEU A 141 7.92 -7.24 5.70
CA LEU A 141 6.91 -6.18 5.74
C LEU A 141 5.58 -6.68 5.17
N TYR A 142 5.57 -7.42 4.07
CA TYR A 142 4.33 -7.96 3.52
C TYR A 142 3.68 -8.97 4.47
N GLN A 143 4.47 -9.93 4.97
CA GLN A 143 3.97 -11.02 5.81
C GLN A 143 3.44 -10.53 7.16
N TYR A 144 4.15 -9.60 7.81
CA TYR A 144 3.87 -9.22 9.19
C TYR A 144 3.21 -7.84 9.34
N TRP A 145 3.27 -6.99 8.31
CA TRP A 145 2.66 -5.66 8.36
C TRP A 145 1.53 -5.49 7.35
N LEU A 146 1.73 -5.79 6.06
CA LEU A 146 0.69 -5.47 5.07
C LEU A 146 -0.50 -6.45 5.15
N LEU A 147 -0.24 -7.73 4.93
CA LEU A 147 -1.28 -8.76 4.85
C LEU A 147 -2.17 -8.80 6.10
N PRO A 148 -1.65 -8.78 7.34
CA PRO A 148 -2.50 -8.86 8.53
C PRO A 148 -3.48 -7.70 8.67
N ASN A 149 -3.13 -6.52 8.15
CA ASN A 149 -3.96 -5.33 8.25
C ASN A 149 -5.09 -5.29 7.21
N PHE A 150 -5.04 -6.10 6.14
CA PHE A 150 -6.17 -6.19 5.19
C PHE A 150 -7.46 -6.72 5.82
N LYS A 151 -7.37 -7.44 6.94
CA LYS A 151 -8.54 -7.91 7.68
C LYS A 151 -9.44 -6.78 8.18
N ASP A 152 -8.86 -5.61 8.44
CA ASP A 152 -9.57 -4.43 8.95
C ASP A 152 -9.49 -3.26 7.94
N ILE A 153 -9.59 -3.54 6.63
CA ILE A 153 -9.74 -2.45 5.64
C ILE A 153 -10.93 -1.57 6.01
N THR A 154 -10.83 -0.28 5.74
CA THR A 154 -11.89 0.70 6.01
C THR A 154 -12.65 1.08 4.73
N PRO A 155 -13.84 1.72 4.83
CA PRO A 155 -14.51 2.29 3.67
C PRO A 155 -13.65 3.30 2.89
N GLU A 156 -12.85 4.10 3.60
CA GLU A 156 -11.90 5.05 3.02
C GLU A 156 -10.82 4.31 2.22
N TRP A 157 -10.37 3.13 2.67
CA TRP A 157 -9.40 2.33 1.93
C TRP A 157 -9.93 1.99 0.54
N GLU A 158 -11.15 1.47 0.44
CA GLU A 158 -11.75 1.14 -0.87
C GLU A 158 -11.98 2.41 -1.70
N HIS A 159 -12.48 3.49 -1.10
CA HIS A 159 -12.65 4.75 -1.83
C HIS A 159 -11.33 5.23 -2.45
N MET A 160 -10.25 5.25 -1.67
CA MET A 160 -8.95 5.74 -2.12
C MET A 160 -8.34 4.84 -3.20
N THR A 161 -8.37 3.52 -3.02
CA THR A 161 -7.86 2.57 -4.03
C THR A 161 -8.71 2.60 -5.29
N ARG A 162 -10.02 2.74 -5.16
CA ARG A 162 -10.94 2.85 -6.31
C ARG A 162 -10.70 4.12 -7.11
N CYS A 163 -10.58 5.27 -6.45
CA CYS A 163 -10.24 6.53 -7.11
C CYS A 163 -8.94 6.41 -7.92
N LEU A 164 -7.93 5.71 -7.38
CA LEU A 164 -6.69 5.44 -8.09
C LEU A 164 -6.91 4.55 -9.33
N VAL A 165 -7.57 3.41 -9.18
CA VAL A 165 -7.73 2.45 -10.29
C VAL A 165 -8.66 2.99 -11.37
N GLU A 166 -9.78 3.59 -11.00
CA GLU A 166 -10.77 4.09 -11.95
C GLU A 166 -10.22 5.27 -12.77
N SER A 167 -9.21 5.97 -12.25
CA SER A 167 -8.51 6.99 -13.03
C SER A 167 -7.77 6.40 -14.24
N VAL A 168 -7.33 5.14 -14.17
CA VAL A 168 -6.62 4.43 -15.26
C VAL A 168 -7.55 4.20 -16.46
N ASN A 169 -8.85 4.07 -16.23
CA ASN A 169 -9.86 3.91 -17.30
C ASN A 169 -10.00 5.16 -18.20
N ASN A 170 -9.39 6.29 -17.84
CA ASN A 170 -9.32 7.46 -18.71
C ASN A 170 -8.22 7.35 -19.79
N ILE A 171 -7.35 6.34 -19.70
CA ILE A 171 -6.32 6.10 -20.71
C ILE A 171 -6.98 5.39 -21.90
N PRO A 172 -6.85 5.92 -23.14
CA PRO A 172 -7.41 5.28 -24.31
C PRO A 172 -6.99 3.82 -24.42
N LEU A 173 -7.94 2.95 -24.80
CA LEU A 173 -7.74 1.52 -25.02
C LEU A 173 -7.47 0.68 -23.76
N ILE A 174 -7.51 1.26 -22.56
CA ILE A 174 -7.44 0.51 -21.30
C ILE A 174 -8.84 0.40 -20.70
N TYR A 175 -9.23 -0.84 -20.35
CA TYR A 175 -10.39 -1.12 -19.54
C TYR A 175 -9.96 -2.01 -18.36
N MET A 176 -9.92 -1.40 -17.18
CA MET A 176 -9.48 -1.98 -15.92
C MET A 176 -10.48 -1.63 -14.81
N PRO A 177 -11.58 -2.38 -14.67
CA PRO A 177 -12.52 -2.20 -13.57
C PRO A 177 -11.86 -2.41 -12.22
N TYR A 178 -12.28 -1.66 -11.20
CA TYR A 178 -11.72 -1.77 -9.85
C TYR A 178 -11.68 -3.21 -9.30
N LYS A 179 -12.77 -3.99 -9.45
CA LYS A 179 -12.82 -5.38 -8.99
C LYS A 179 -11.76 -6.25 -9.64
N VAL A 180 -11.55 -6.05 -10.94
CA VAL A 180 -10.58 -6.82 -11.74
C VAL A 180 -9.16 -6.50 -11.30
N MET A 181 -8.82 -5.20 -11.16
CA MET A 181 -7.50 -4.81 -10.66
C MET A 181 -7.25 -5.31 -9.24
N THR A 182 -8.27 -5.27 -8.39
CA THR A 182 -8.18 -5.79 -7.02
C THR A 182 -7.89 -7.28 -7.03
N LEU A 183 -8.62 -8.08 -7.82
CA LEU A 183 -8.38 -9.52 -7.97
C LEU A 183 -6.95 -9.83 -8.43
N ILE A 184 -6.50 -9.18 -9.51
CA ILE A 184 -5.14 -9.37 -10.04
C ILE A 184 -4.09 -9.03 -8.97
N SER A 185 -4.27 -7.91 -8.27
CA SER A 185 -3.36 -7.47 -7.21
C SER A 185 -3.33 -8.46 -6.05
N THR A 186 -4.47 -9.00 -5.64
CA THR A 186 -4.56 -9.98 -4.56
C THR A 186 -4.05 -11.36 -4.95
N ASP A 187 -4.19 -11.75 -6.21
CA ASP A 187 -3.65 -13.01 -6.74
C ASP A 187 -2.11 -13.00 -6.72
N ILE A 188 -1.48 -11.85 -7.04
CA ILE A 188 -0.02 -11.65 -6.89
C ILE A 188 0.43 -11.90 -5.44
N LEU A 189 -0.43 -11.56 -4.46
CA LEU A 189 -0.19 -11.79 -3.04
C LEU A 189 -0.63 -13.16 -2.55
N ASN A 190 -1.09 -14.04 -3.45
CA ASN A 190 -1.65 -15.36 -3.15
C ASN A 190 -2.83 -15.32 -2.18
N LEU A 191 -3.67 -14.28 -2.27
CA LEU A 191 -4.88 -14.14 -1.45
C LEU A 191 -6.11 -14.63 -2.23
N ASN A 192 -6.90 -15.49 -1.60
CA ASN A 192 -8.11 -16.03 -2.21
C ASN A 192 -9.31 -15.08 -2.01
N MET A 193 -9.68 -14.36 -3.06
CA MET A 193 -10.79 -13.39 -3.05
C MET A 193 -12.06 -13.97 -3.71
N SER A 194 -12.55 -15.09 -3.17
CA SER A 194 -13.62 -15.88 -3.80
C SER A 194 -14.97 -15.17 -3.90
N ASN A 195 -15.32 -14.31 -2.94
CA ASN A 195 -16.58 -13.57 -2.98
C ASN A 195 -16.52 -12.43 -3.99
N LEU A 196 -15.38 -11.73 -4.07
CA LEU A 196 -15.11 -10.70 -5.06
C LEU A 196 -15.20 -11.27 -6.48
N TYR A 197 -14.55 -12.41 -6.74
CA TYR A 197 -14.61 -13.08 -8.03
C TYR A 197 -16.04 -13.47 -8.44
N LYS A 198 -16.85 -13.98 -7.50
CA LYS A 198 -18.28 -14.29 -7.76
C LYS A 198 -19.14 -13.06 -8.00
N SER A 199 -18.69 -11.89 -7.54
CA SER A 199 -19.42 -10.62 -7.67
C SER A 199 -19.15 -9.89 -8.98
N LEU A 200 -18.28 -10.41 -9.84
CA LEU A 200 -17.98 -9.81 -11.13
C LEU A 200 -19.21 -9.84 -12.04
N SER A 201 -19.47 -8.71 -12.69
CA SER A 201 -20.35 -8.66 -13.85
C SER A 201 -19.72 -9.38 -15.04
N TYR A 202 -20.53 -9.64 -16.08
CA TYR A 202 -20.04 -10.33 -17.28
C TYR A 202 -18.91 -9.58 -17.99
N SER A 203 -18.98 -8.24 -18.07
CA SER A 203 -17.90 -7.42 -18.67
C SER A 203 -16.63 -7.42 -17.83
N GLU A 204 -16.74 -7.37 -16.51
CA GLU A 204 -15.60 -7.48 -15.60
C GLU A 204 -14.96 -8.87 -15.66
N TRP A 205 -15.76 -9.93 -15.80
CA TRP A 205 -15.25 -11.29 -15.99
C TRP A 205 -14.45 -11.41 -17.30
N ILE A 206 -14.96 -10.85 -18.41
CA ILE A 206 -14.21 -10.79 -19.68
C ILE A 206 -12.90 -10.03 -19.49
N ALA A 207 -12.94 -8.86 -18.86
CA ALA A 207 -11.75 -8.05 -18.62
C ALA A 207 -10.71 -8.82 -17.80
N HIS A 208 -11.13 -9.48 -16.71
CA HIS A 208 -10.26 -10.33 -15.91
C HIS A 208 -9.55 -11.38 -16.77
N LYS A 209 -10.27 -12.08 -17.65
CA LYS A 209 -9.69 -13.08 -18.56
C LYS A 209 -8.76 -12.52 -19.63
N VAL A 210 -8.83 -11.23 -19.94
CA VAL A 210 -7.90 -10.57 -20.86
C VAL A 210 -6.57 -10.26 -20.16
N TRP A 211 -6.62 -9.94 -18.87
CA TRP A 211 -5.45 -9.53 -18.08
C TRP A 211 -4.71 -10.69 -17.39
N THR A 212 -5.33 -11.87 -17.27
CA THR A 212 -4.76 -13.09 -16.66
C THR A 212 -4.66 -14.22 -17.68
#